data_AF-A0A9P6J9N6-F1
#
_entry.id   AF-A0A9P6J9N6-F1
#
_cell.length_a   1.000
_cell.length_b   1.000
_cell.length_c   1.000
_cell.angle_alpha   90.00
_cell.angle_beta   90.00
_cell.angle_gamma   90.00
#
_symmetry.space_group_name_H-M   'P 1'
#
loop_
_entity.id
_entity.type
_entity.pdbx_description
1 polymer ?
#
loop_
_entity_poly.entity_id
_entity_poly.type
_entity_poly.pdbx_seq_one_letter_code
_entity_poly.pdbx_strand_id
1 'polypeptide(L)'
;MSHKRQLTFEAGENVLCFHGPLLYEAKILKTDWRVLDPPHGDEGPVYLVHYRGWKQTWDEWVPESRALKINEANLAKQASLKESYPGKKKAVPKTTAASESSARGKNRTKDTSADKEEDFTKRPEIKVPIPDSLKTQLVDDWEYITKNQQLVPLPRTPNVVQILEMYKESKKDKKAKDEIFQEVMAGIKTYFDKVLGNLLLYRFERQQYVDIRKKNNGKEDSEIYGGEHLLRLFVQFPMLIAHTQMDQDSINALRENLVDMLKWMQKNHKDLLLSEYENASPAYQSIVKS
;
A
#
# COMPACT_ATOMS: atom_id res chain seq x y z
N MET A 1 -5.45 -15.27 -42.86
CA MET A 1 -5.80 -13.84 -42.90
C MET A 1 -5.19 -13.19 -41.67
N SER A 2 -4.32 -12.20 -41.82
CA SER A 2 -3.70 -11.51 -40.68
C SER A 2 -4.75 -10.62 -40.03
N HIS A 3 -5.20 -10.95 -38.82
CA HIS A 3 -6.07 -10.07 -38.03
C HIS A 3 -5.28 -8.81 -37.71
N LYS A 4 -5.66 -7.70 -38.35
CA LYS A 4 -5.05 -6.39 -38.12
C LYS A 4 -5.36 -6.01 -36.66
N ARG A 5 -4.34 -5.99 -35.81
CA ARG A 5 -4.44 -5.55 -34.40
C ARG A 5 -5.02 -4.13 -34.41
N GLN A 6 -6.24 -3.95 -33.90
CA GLN A 6 -6.95 -2.67 -33.91
C GLN A 6 -6.83 -2.02 -32.54
N LEU A 7 -6.35 -0.77 -32.51
CA LEU A 7 -6.36 0.07 -31.32
C LEU A 7 -7.73 0.76 -31.22
N THR A 8 -8.30 0.79 -30.02
CA THR A 8 -9.62 1.40 -29.74
C THR A 8 -9.54 2.91 -29.62
N PHE A 9 -8.37 3.43 -29.25
CA PHE A 9 -8.09 4.86 -29.11
C PHE A 9 -6.88 5.27 -29.95
N GLU A 10 -6.87 6.51 -30.42
CA GLU A 10 -5.79 7.06 -31.25
C GLU A 10 -4.93 8.08 -30.49
N ALA A 11 -3.67 8.24 -30.89
CA ALA A 11 -2.80 9.28 -30.35
C ALA A 11 -3.38 10.67 -30.67
N GLY A 12 -3.56 11.48 -29.64
CA GLY A 12 -4.20 12.79 -29.72
C GLY A 12 -5.67 12.80 -29.29
N GLU A 13 -6.31 11.64 -29.11
CA GLU A 13 -7.71 11.52 -28.70
C GLU A 13 -7.91 11.89 -27.22
N ASN A 14 -9.02 12.56 -26.91
CA ASN A 14 -9.43 12.84 -25.53
C ASN A 14 -10.32 11.71 -25.01
N VAL A 15 -10.01 11.22 -23.82
CA VAL A 15 -10.66 10.07 -23.19
C VAL A 15 -10.98 10.37 -21.72
N LEU A 16 -11.83 9.55 -21.12
CA LEU A 16 -11.95 9.46 -19.67
C LEU A 16 -11.07 8.30 -19.20
N CYS A 17 -10.04 8.59 -18.41
CA CYS A 17 -9.12 7.58 -17.90
C CYS A 17 -9.28 7.42 -16.39
N PHE A 18 -9.34 6.17 -15.93
CA PHE A 18 -9.34 5.86 -14.51
C PHE A 18 -7.98 6.19 -13.91
N HIS A 19 -7.97 6.90 -12.78
CA HIS A 19 -6.82 6.97 -11.89
C HIS A 19 -7.32 6.73 -10.46
N GLY A 20 -6.95 5.58 -9.89
CA GLY A 20 -7.64 5.04 -8.72
C GLY A 20 -9.12 4.75 -9.02
N PRO A 21 -10.07 5.05 -8.11
CA PRO A 21 -11.49 4.76 -8.31
C PRO A 21 -12.23 5.79 -9.19
N LEU A 22 -11.60 6.91 -9.53
CA LEU A 22 -12.23 8.03 -10.22
C LEU A 22 -11.82 8.10 -11.69
N LEU A 23 -12.74 8.61 -12.51
CA LEU A 23 -12.50 8.94 -13.92
C LEU A 23 -12.07 10.41 -14.06
N TYR A 24 -10.98 10.64 -14.78
CA TYR A 24 -10.46 11.96 -15.10
C TYR A 24 -10.42 12.17 -16.62
N GLU A 25 -10.59 13.41 -17.06
CA GLU A 25 -10.31 13.76 -18.46
C GLU A 25 -8.81 13.62 -18.73
N ALA A 26 -8.47 12.90 -19.79
CA ALA A 26 -7.10 12.67 -20.20
C ALA A 26 -6.97 12.73 -21.73
N LYS A 27 -5.74 12.91 -22.20
CA LYS A 27 -5.38 12.85 -23.62
C LYS A 27 -4.41 11.70 -23.85
N ILE A 28 -4.68 10.91 -24.89
CA ILE A 28 -3.76 9.88 -25.35
C ILE A 28 -2.59 10.57 -26.04
N LEU A 29 -1.38 10.39 -25.52
CA LEU A 29 -0.16 10.94 -26.11
C LEU A 29 0.45 9.98 -27.13
N LYS A 30 0.51 8.69 -26.79
CA LYS A 30 1.09 7.62 -27.61
C LYS A 30 0.29 6.35 -27.45
N THR A 31 0.32 5.52 -28.49
CA THR A 31 -0.29 4.19 -28.51
C THR A 31 0.78 3.17 -28.81
N ASP A 32 0.72 2.01 -28.18
CA ASP A 32 1.67 0.92 -28.40
C ASP A 32 0.96 -0.43 -28.21
N TRP A 33 1.57 -1.51 -28.70
CA TRP A 33 1.09 -2.87 -28.50
C TRP A 33 2.18 -3.69 -27.84
N ARG A 34 2.09 -3.85 -26.52
CA ARG A 34 3.09 -4.55 -25.72
C ARG A 34 2.49 -5.06 -24.41
N VAL A 35 3.23 -5.94 -23.75
CA VAL A 35 2.94 -6.30 -22.37
C VAL A 35 3.29 -5.10 -21.48
N LEU A 36 2.31 -4.58 -20.72
CA LEU A 36 2.53 -3.42 -19.84
C LEU A 36 3.42 -3.74 -18.64
N ASP A 37 3.25 -4.94 -18.06
CA ASP A 37 3.92 -5.38 -16.83
C ASP A 37 4.78 -6.67 -16.97
N PRO A 38 5.77 -6.75 -17.89
CA PRO A 38 6.53 -7.98 -18.12
C PRO A 38 7.16 -8.59 -16.84
N PRO A 39 7.12 -9.93 -16.64
CA PRO A 39 6.63 -10.96 -17.55
C PRO A 39 5.14 -11.32 -17.35
N HIS A 40 4.40 -10.56 -16.54
CA HIS A 40 3.00 -10.86 -16.22
C HIS A 40 2.08 -9.91 -16.98
N GLY A 41 1.08 -10.46 -17.66
CA GLY A 41 0.13 -9.67 -18.44
C GLY A 41 0.16 -10.07 -19.90
N ASP A 42 -1.02 -9.99 -20.51
CA ASP A 42 -1.17 -10.34 -21.92
C ASP A 42 -0.60 -9.22 -22.81
N GLU A 43 -0.04 -9.61 -23.95
CA GLU A 43 0.37 -8.65 -24.97
C GLU A 43 -0.90 -7.97 -25.51
N GLY A 44 -1.01 -6.67 -25.28
CA GLY A 44 -2.22 -5.94 -25.60
C GLY A 44 -2.00 -4.47 -25.93
N PRO A 45 -3.08 -3.77 -26.27
CA PRO A 45 -3.04 -2.35 -26.55
C PRO A 45 -2.81 -1.54 -25.27
N VAL A 46 -1.79 -0.69 -25.30
CA VAL A 46 -1.44 0.22 -24.20
C VAL A 46 -1.36 1.65 -24.69
N TYR A 47 -1.68 2.58 -23.80
CA TYR A 47 -1.83 4.00 -24.13
C TYR A 47 -1.09 4.85 -23.11
N LEU A 48 -0.24 5.76 -23.57
CA LEU A 48 0.36 6.78 -22.71
C LEU A 48 -0.65 7.91 -22.52
N VAL A 49 -1.12 8.12 -21.30
CA VAL A 49 -2.15 9.12 -21.00
C VAL A 49 -1.56 10.32 -20.24
N HIS A 50 -2.03 11.51 -20.57
CA HIS A 50 -1.79 12.74 -19.82
C HIS A 50 -3.11 13.27 -19.27
N TYR A 51 -3.22 13.41 -17.95
CA TYR A 51 -4.43 13.90 -17.28
C TYR A 51 -4.54 15.43 -17.36
N ARG A 52 -5.74 15.91 -17.70
CA ARG A 52 -6.00 17.34 -17.86
C ARG A 52 -5.78 18.08 -16.54
N GLY A 53 -4.86 19.04 -16.55
CA GLY A 53 -4.52 19.88 -15.39
C GLY A 53 -3.51 19.25 -14.43
N TRP A 54 -2.92 18.11 -14.78
CA TRP A 54 -1.90 17.43 -13.98
C TRP A 54 -0.49 17.76 -14.52
N LYS A 55 0.55 17.57 -13.70
CA LYS A 55 1.94 17.72 -14.16
C LYS A 55 2.33 16.53 -15.05
N GLN A 56 3.18 16.75 -16.05
CA GLN A 56 3.70 15.69 -16.94
C GLN A 56 4.40 14.53 -16.22
N THR A 57 4.90 14.76 -14.99
CA THR A 57 5.47 13.69 -14.15
C THR A 57 4.45 12.62 -13.75
N TRP A 58 3.17 12.83 -14.01
CA TRP A 58 2.07 11.87 -13.77
C TRP A 58 1.62 11.14 -15.02
N ASP A 59 2.29 11.36 -16.16
CA ASP A 59 1.97 10.65 -17.39
C ASP A 59 2.32 9.16 -17.21
N GLU A 60 1.38 8.28 -17.52
CA GLU A 60 1.52 6.84 -17.30
C GLU A 60 1.03 6.05 -18.51
N TRP A 61 1.62 4.87 -18.71
CA TRP A 61 1.10 3.90 -19.66
C TRP A 61 -0.01 3.09 -18.99
N VAL A 62 -1.18 3.02 -19.64
CA VAL A 62 -2.35 2.30 -19.12
C VAL A 62 -2.85 1.28 -20.14
N PRO A 63 -3.42 0.15 -19.69
CA PRO A 63 -4.10 -0.78 -20.58
C PRO A 63 -5.42 -0.17 -21.08
N GLU A 64 -5.96 -0.73 -22.16
CA GLU A 64 -7.25 -0.30 -22.73
C GLU A 64 -8.39 -0.24 -21.71
N SER A 65 -8.44 -1.18 -20.76
CA SER A 65 -9.48 -1.27 -19.74
C SER A 65 -9.59 -0.05 -18.82
N ARG A 66 -8.55 0.80 -18.75
CA ARG A 66 -8.56 2.03 -17.95
C ARG A 66 -9.05 3.26 -18.71
N ALA A 67 -9.15 3.20 -20.04
CA ALA A 67 -9.60 4.31 -20.86
C ALA A 67 -11.02 4.07 -21.38
N LEU A 68 -11.84 5.12 -21.37
CA LEU A 68 -13.21 5.11 -21.86
C LEU A 68 -13.41 6.28 -22.83
N LYS A 69 -14.21 6.04 -23.89
CA LYS A 69 -14.61 7.12 -24.80
C LYS A 69 -15.46 8.15 -24.07
N ILE A 70 -15.29 9.42 -24.40
CA ILE A 70 -16.15 10.48 -23.90
C ILE A 70 -17.52 10.33 -24.58
N ASN A 71 -18.51 9.87 -23.82
CA ASN A 71 -19.90 9.80 -24.22
C ASN A 71 -20.79 10.07 -23.01
N GLU A 72 -22.09 10.26 -23.23
CA GLU A 72 -23.04 10.61 -22.19
C GLU A 72 -23.09 9.59 -21.04
N ALA A 73 -23.04 8.29 -21.35
CA ALA A 73 -23.03 7.22 -20.36
C ALA A 73 -21.77 7.25 -19.47
N ASN A 74 -20.59 7.48 -20.05
CA ASN A 74 -19.32 7.51 -19.32
C ASN A 74 -19.14 8.83 -18.55
N LEU A 75 -19.71 9.94 -19.03
CA LEU A 75 -19.80 11.19 -18.28
C LEU A 75 -20.74 11.06 -17.07
N ALA A 76 -21.89 10.40 -17.25
CA ALA A 76 -22.78 10.07 -16.13
C ALA A 76 -22.07 9.14 -15.12
N LYS A 77 -21.30 8.16 -15.60
CA LYS A 77 -20.44 7.31 -14.75
C LYS A 77 -19.38 8.11 -14.00
N GLN A 78 -18.75 9.10 -14.64
CA GLN A 78 -17.81 9.99 -13.96
C GLN A 78 -18.52 10.82 -12.87
N ALA A 79 -19.70 11.36 -13.16
CA ALA A 79 -20.48 12.14 -12.20
C ALA A 79 -20.94 11.30 -11.01
N SER A 80 -21.47 10.09 -11.25
CA SER A 80 -21.89 9.17 -10.19
C SER A 80 -20.72 8.67 -9.34
N LEU A 81 -19.54 8.45 -9.95
CA LEU A 81 -18.31 8.14 -9.22
C LEU A 81 -17.81 9.33 -8.37
N LYS A 82 -17.97 10.57 -8.84
CA LYS A 82 -17.63 11.78 -8.05
C LYS A 82 -18.62 12.02 -6.91
N GLU A 83 -19.90 11.68 -7.09
CA GLU A 83 -20.93 11.84 -6.06
C GLU A 83 -20.85 10.75 -4.99
N SER A 84 -20.53 9.51 -5.39
CA SER A 84 -20.30 8.39 -4.46
C SER A 84 -18.99 8.50 -3.67
N TYR A 85 -18.04 9.32 -4.14
CA TYR A 85 -16.80 9.66 -3.45
C TYR A 85 -16.74 11.18 -3.13
N PRO A 86 -17.47 11.67 -2.11
CA PRO A 86 -17.38 13.06 -1.71
C PRO A 86 -15.97 13.36 -1.16
N GLY A 87 -15.16 14.04 -1.97
CA GLY A 87 -13.86 14.55 -1.54
C GLY A 87 -14.03 15.47 -0.32
N LYS A 88 -13.20 15.27 0.72
CA LYS A 88 -13.10 16.17 1.88
C LYS A 88 -12.87 17.62 1.40
N LYS A 89 -13.94 18.41 1.28
CA LYS A 89 -13.82 19.87 1.23
C LYS A 89 -13.48 20.33 2.66
N LYS A 90 -12.30 20.93 2.83
CA LYS A 90 -11.96 21.70 4.04
C LYS A 90 -13.00 22.82 4.18
N ALA A 91 -13.88 22.72 5.17
CA ALA A 91 -14.82 23.78 5.51
C ALA A 91 -14.16 24.76 6.48
N VAL A 92 -13.95 25.99 6.03
CA VAL A 92 -13.75 27.17 6.88
C VAL A 92 -15.15 27.58 7.37
N PRO A 93 -15.37 27.86 8.67
CA PRO A 93 -16.71 28.08 9.18
C PRO A 93 -17.22 29.48 8.81
N LYS A 94 -18.42 29.53 8.22
CA LYS A 94 -19.31 30.70 8.32
C LYS A 94 -20.69 30.25 8.78
N THR A 95 -21.07 30.81 9.92
CA THR A 95 -22.39 30.85 10.54
C THR A 95 -23.47 31.37 9.59
N THR A 96 -24.65 30.74 9.55
CA THR A 96 -25.96 31.31 9.96
C THR A 96 -27.13 30.33 9.75
N ALA A 97 -27.90 30.14 10.83
CA ALA A 97 -29.31 29.78 11.05
C ALA A 97 -30.24 29.18 9.95
N ALA A 98 -30.81 28.01 10.31
CA ALA A 98 -32.24 27.60 10.39
C ALA A 98 -33.21 27.71 9.19
N SER A 99 -33.82 26.56 8.81
CA SER A 99 -35.26 26.26 9.05
C SER A 99 -35.68 24.90 8.47
N GLU A 100 -36.65 24.27 9.14
CA GLU A 100 -37.22 22.92 8.96
C GLU A 100 -38.12 22.74 7.72
N SER A 101 -38.28 21.49 7.23
CA SER A 101 -39.55 20.71 7.35
C SER A 101 -39.73 19.55 6.32
N SER A 102 -40.08 18.39 6.91
CA SER A 102 -41.04 17.34 6.51
C SER A 102 -40.99 16.53 5.17
N ALA A 103 -40.81 15.22 5.36
CA ALA A 103 -41.74 14.11 5.04
C ALA A 103 -41.78 13.43 3.64
N ARG A 104 -41.59 12.07 3.68
CA ARG A 104 -42.58 11.01 3.29
C ARG A 104 -42.07 9.90 2.33
N GLY A 105 -41.50 8.84 2.93
CA GLY A 105 -41.80 7.40 2.79
C GLY A 105 -41.93 6.67 1.44
N LYS A 106 -41.27 5.50 1.31
CA LYS A 106 -41.91 4.19 1.06
C LYS A 106 -40.94 2.99 1.13
N ASN A 107 -41.43 1.91 1.73
CA ASN A 107 -40.88 0.54 1.87
C ASN A 107 -40.24 -0.05 0.59
N ARG A 108 -39.20 -0.88 0.78
CA ARG A 108 -39.15 -2.28 0.30
C ARG A 108 -37.88 -3.03 0.80
N THR A 109 -38.11 -4.02 1.67
CA THR A 109 -37.39 -5.31 1.76
C THR A 109 -35.89 -5.31 1.43
N LYS A 110 -35.03 -5.14 2.45
CA LYS A 110 -33.58 -5.36 2.36
C LYS A 110 -33.29 -6.84 2.61
N ASP A 111 -33.03 -7.54 1.51
CA ASP A 111 -32.56 -8.92 1.47
C ASP A 111 -31.14 -9.01 2.04
N THR A 112 -30.94 -9.99 2.92
CA THR A 112 -29.79 -10.22 3.79
C THR A 112 -28.60 -10.83 3.05
N SER A 113 -27.96 -10.06 2.16
CA SER A 113 -26.72 -10.51 1.49
C SER A 113 -25.71 -9.41 1.15
N ALA A 114 -26.08 -8.13 1.23
CA ALA A 114 -25.21 -6.98 0.88
C ALA A 114 -24.40 -6.38 2.04
N ASP A 115 -24.61 -6.83 3.28
CA ASP A 115 -23.91 -6.25 4.46
C ASP A 115 -22.44 -6.70 4.60
N LYS A 116 -21.93 -7.60 3.75
CA LYS A 116 -20.52 -8.05 3.82
C LYS A 116 -19.57 -7.20 2.97
N GLU A 117 -20.06 -6.52 1.93
CA GLU A 117 -19.21 -5.70 1.04
C GLU A 117 -19.37 -4.18 1.28
N GLU A 118 -20.52 -3.72 1.80
CA GLU A 118 -20.73 -2.31 2.18
C GLU A 118 -19.95 -1.87 3.44
N ASP A 119 -19.42 -2.82 4.21
CA ASP A 119 -18.63 -2.55 5.43
C ASP A 119 -17.14 -2.26 5.12
N PHE A 120 -16.71 -2.48 3.89
CA PHE A 120 -15.31 -2.37 3.50
C PHE A 120 -14.86 -0.93 3.18
N THR A 121 -15.76 -0.09 2.67
CA THR A 121 -15.47 1.29 2.26
C THR A 121 -15.85 2.33 3.32
N LYS A 122 -16.55 1.92 4.38
CA LYS A 122 -16.95 2.79 5.51
C LYS A 122 -15.95 2.79 6.66
N ARG A 123 -14.96 1.89 6.65
CA ARG A 123 -14.02 1.80 7.76
C ARG A 123 -13.06 2.98 7.74
N PRO A 124 -12.89 3.69 8.86
CA PRO A 124 -11.99 4.82 8.94
C PRO A 124 -10.59 4.38 8.52
N GLU A 125 -10.00 5.03 7.50
CA GLU A 125 -8.58 4.85 7.18
C GLU A 125 -7.76 5.20 8.42
N ILE A 126 -7.26 4.20 9.13
CA ILE A 126 -6.42 4.39 10.31
C ILE A 126 -5.03 4.72 9.83
N LYS A 127 -4.73 6.01 9.76
CA LYS A 127 -3.41 6.50 9.37
C LYS A 127 -2.46 6.38 10.55
N VAL A 128 -1.49 5.49 10.46
CA VAL A 128 -0.33 5.45 11.34
C VAL A 128 0.71 6.43 10.77
N PRO A 129 0.92 7.61 11.38
CA PRO A 129 1.88 8.59 10.87
C PRO A 129 3.31 8.07 11.06
N ILE A 130 4.00 7.81 9.94
CA ILE A 130 5.42 7.45 9.94
C ILE A 130 6.25 8.74 10.01
N PRO A 131 7.24 8.84 10.93
CA PRO A 131 8.17 9.98 10.99
C PRO A 131 8.96 10.18 9.70
N ASP A 132 9.25 11.43 9.33
CA ASP A 132 9.88 11.75 8.02
C ASP A 132 11.29 11.17 7.84
N SER A 133 12.06 11.02 8.92
CA SER A 133 13.36 10.34 8.85
C SER A 133 13.22 8.85 8.48
N LEU A 134 12.18 8.19 9.00
CA LEU A 134 11.89 6.79 8.65
C LEU A 134 11.27 6.67 7.26
N LYS A 135 10.53 7.68 6.78
CA LYS A 135 10.12 7.74 5.37
C LYS A 135 11.31 7.85 4.42
N THR A 136 12.30 8.68 4.79
CA THR A 136 13.54 8.81 4.00
C THR A 136 14.24 7.46 3.92
N GLN A 137 14.39 6.77 5.06
CA GLN A 137 14.94 5.41 5.08
C GLN A 137 14.16 4.43 4.21
N LEU A 138 12.83 4.50 4.15
CA LEU A 138 12.01 3.65 3.28
C LEU A 138 12.21 3.95 1.79
N VAL A 139 12.46 5.22 1.44
CA VAL A 139 12.81 5.60 0.07
C VAL A 139 14.18 5.05 -0.28
N ASP A 140 15.17 5.21 0.59
CA ASP A 140 16.53 4.70 0.39
C ASP A 140 16.55 3.16 0.30
N ASP A 141 15.82 2.47 1.19
CA ASP A 141 15.63 1.01 1.16
C ASP A 141 15.06 0.53 -0.17
N TRP A 142 14.03 1.21 -0.68
CA TRP A 142 13.47 0.92 -2.00
C TRP A 142 14.49 1.14 -3.12
N GLU A 143 15.27 2.24 -3.09
CA GLU A 143 16.29 2.50 -4.10
C GLU A 143 17.42 1.47 -4.07
N TYR A 144 17.92 1.11 -2.89
CA TYR A 144 18.98 0.11 -2.72
C TYR A 144 18.58 -1.24 -3.33
N ILE A 145 17.35 -1.69 -3.09
CA ILE A 145 16.93 -3.01 -3.56
C ILE A 145 16.48 -2.98 -5.02
N THR A 146 15.68 -2.01 -5.41
CA THR A 146 15.03 -2.03 -6.73
C THR A 146 15.87 -1.41 -7.83
N LYS A 147 16.67 -0.38 -7.52
CA LYS A 147 17.55 0.29 -8.51
C LYS A 147 18.98 -0.22 -8.42
N ASN A 148 19.53 -0.31 -7.21
CA ASN A 148 20.96 -0.59 -7.03
C ASN A 148 21.27 -2.10 -6.95
N GLN A 149 20.25 -2.96 -6.96
CA GLN A 149 20.42 -4.42 -6.90
C GLN A 149 21.21 -4.87 -5.66
N GLN A 150 20.94 -4.22 -4.54
CA GLN A 150 21.51 -4.54 -3.24
C GLN A 150 20.51 -5.32 -2.40
N LEU A 151 21.01 -6.03 -1.41
CA LEU A 151 20.21 -6.85 -0.51
C LEU A 151 20.63 -6.59 0.93
N VAL A 152 19.64 -6.65 1.81
CA VAL A 152 19.88 -6.69 3.25
C VAL A 152 20.58 -8.03 3.58
N PRO A 153 21.74 -8.04 4.25
CA PRO A 153 22.41 -9.27 4.64
C PRO A 153 21.55 -10.04 5.65
N LEU A 154 21.34 -11.34 5.39
CA LEU A 154 20.55 -12.24 6.25
C LEU A 154 21.43 -13.41 6.76
N PRO A 155 21.25 -13.88 8.00
CA PRO A 155 20.31 -13.39 9.02
C PRO A 155 20.71 -12.03 9.62
N ARG A 156 19.72 -11.21 9.99
CA ARG A 156 19.94 -9.88 10.59
C ARG A 156 20.21 -9.94 12.09
N THR A 157 20.94 -8.94 12.56
CA THR A 157 21.16 -8.65 13.98
C THR A 157 21.17 -7.13 14.17
N PRO A 158 20.28 -6.56 15.01
CA PRO A 158 19.20 -7.27 15.69
C PRO A 158 18.12 -7.76 14.71
N ASN A 159 17.55 -8.95 14.96
CA ASN A 159 16.37 -9.46 14.23
C ASN A 159 15.07 -8.92 14.82
N VAL A 160 13.92 -9.11 14.14
CA VAL A 160 12.63 -8.56 14.61
C VAL A 160 12.29 -8.99 16.03
N VAL A 161 12.54 -10.24 16.42
CA VAL A 161 12.32 -10.71 17.81
C VAL A 161 13.14 -9.88 18.80
N GLN A 162 14.43 -9.69 18.52
CA GLN A 162 15.32 -8.89 19.36
C GLN A 162 14.89 -7.42 19.39
N ILE A 163 14.47 -6.84 18.26
CA ILE A 163 13.99 -5.45 18.19
C ILE A 163 12.74 -5.26 19.05
N LEU A 164 11.80 -6.21 18.99
CA LEU A 164 10.60 -6.17 19.82
C LEU A 164 10.94 -6.28 21.31
N GLU A 165 11.90 -7.12 21.68
CA GLU A 165 12.35 -7.24 23.07
C GLU A 165 13.05 -5.97 23.56
N MET A 166 13.99 -5.42 22.78
CA MET A 166 14.64 -4.14 23.06
C MET A 166 13.61 -3.00 23.24
N TYR A 167 12.54 -3.02 22.44
CA TYR A 167 11.45 -2.06 22.59
C TYR A 167 10.66 -2.27 23.88
N LYS A 168 10.35 -3.51 24.26
CA LYS A 168 9.69 -3.84 25.54
C LYS A 168 10.53 -3.38 26.73
N GLU A 169 11.82 -3.66 26.74
CA GLU A 169 12.77 -3.24 27.78
C GLU A 169 12.90 -1.72 27.88
N SER A 170 12.71 -0.98 26.77
CA SER A 170 12.70 0.48 26.79
C SER A 170 11.49 1.10 27.49
N LYS A 171 10.45 0.31 27.80
CA LYS A 171 9.24 0.78 28.49
C LYS A 171 9.37 0.64 29.99
N LYS A 172 8.70 1.54 30.71
CA LYS A 172 8.56 1.45 32.17
C LYS A 172 7.81 0.17 32.53
N ASP A 173 8.15 -0.46 33.66
CA ASP A 173 7.56 -1.72 34.14
C ASP A 173 6.02 -1.76 34.07
N LYS A 174 5.36 -0.64 34.39
CA LYS A 174 3.88 -0.55 34.33
C LYS A 174 3.32 -0.69 32.90
N LYS A 175 4.00 -0.12 31.90
CA LYS A 175 3.59 -0.20 30.49
C LYS A 175 4.10 -1.50 29.84
N ALA A 176 5.25 -2.01 30.29
CA ALA A 176 5.74 -3.31 29.85
C ALA A 176 4.82 -4.46 30.30
N LYS A 177 4.16 -4.35 31.46
CA LYS A 177 3.19 -5.34 31.97
C LYS A 177 1.74 -5.10 31.53
N ASP A 178 1.51 -4.09 30.70
CA ASP A 178 0.18 -3.81 30.15
C ASP A 178 -0.21 -4.94 29.18
N GLU A 179 -1.36 -5.58 29.42
CA GLU A 179 -1.83 -6.73 28.63
C GLU A 179 -2.03 -6.34 27.17
N ILE A 180 -2.60 -5.16 26.90
CA ILE A 180 -2.82 -4.65 25.54
C ILE A 180 -1.47 -4.44 24.86
N PHE A 181 -0.49 -3.88 25.57
CA PHE A 181 0.86 -3.71 25.03
C PHE A 181 1.49 -5.06 24.62
N GLN A 182 1.40 -6.07 25.49
CA GLN A 182 1.94 -7.40 25.18
C GLN A 182 1.23 -8.08 24.02
N GLU A 183 -0.10 -7.95 23.94
CA GLU A 183 -0.90 -8.44 22.82
C GLU A 183 -0.50 -7.76 21.51
N VAL A 184 -0.30 -6.44 21.51
CA VAL A 184 0.15 -5.70 20.33
C VAL A 184 1.54 -6.18 19.89
N MET A 185 2.48 -6.38 20.82
CA MET A 185 3.83 -6.87 20.48
C MET A 185 3.80 -8.28 19.90
N ALA A 186 3.03 -9.19 20.50
CA ALA A 186 2.84 -10.55 19.98
C ALA A 186 2.14 -10.53 18.61
N GLY A 187 1.17 -9.63 18.43
CA GLY A 187 0.46 -9.39 17.19
C GLY A 187 1.38 -8.93 16.06
N ILE A 188 2.25 -7.94 16.31
CA ILE A 188 3.23 -7.46 15.32
C ILE A 188 4.13 -8.61 14.87
N LYS A 189 4.68 -9.40 15.80
CA LYS A 189 5.54 -10.55 15.48
C LYS A 189 4.80 -11.57 14.61
N THR A 190 3.66 -12.06 15.10
CA THR A 190 2.84 -13.07 14.41
C THR A 190 2.43 -12.59 13.02
N TYR A 191 2.12 -11.31 12.90
CA TYR A 191 1.71 -10.73 11.65
C TYR A 191 2.88 -10.62 10.66
N PHE A 192 4.04 -10.14 11.13
CA PHE A 192 5.27 -10.11 10.34
C PHE A 192 5.59 -11.48 9.74
N ASP A 193 5.54 -12.53 10.57
CA ASP A 193 5.79 -13.92 10.15
C ASP A 193 4.82 -14.41 9.08
N LYS A 194 3.57 -13.92 9.07
CA LYS A 194 2.55 -14.31 8.09
C LYS A 194 2.67 -13.57 6.76
N VAL A 195 3.14 -12.32 6.77
CA VAL A 195 3.08 -11.47 5.58
C VAL A 195 4.40 -11.18 4.92
N LEU A 196 5.54 -11.43 5.58
CA LEU A 196 6.85 -11.15 5.00
C LEU A 196 6.96 -11.73 3.59
N GLY A 197 6.78 -13.05 3.49
CA GLY A 197 6.87 -13.80 2.24
C GLY A 197 5.85 -13.42 1.16
N ASN A 198 4.82 -12.62 1.44
CA ASN A 198 3.78 -12.27 0.47
C ASN A 198 3.76 -10.78 0.13
N LEU A 199 3.88 -9.90 1.13
CA LEU A 199 3.60 -8.47 1.02
C LEU A 199 4.82 -7.56 1.25
N LEU A 200 5.82 -7.98 2.03
CA LEU A 200 6.88 -7.07 2.48
C LEU A 200 8.17 -7.13 1.65
N LEU A 201 8.32 -8.16 0.81
CA LEU A 201 9.51 -8.35 -0.02
C LEU A 201 9.32 -7.76 -1.41
N TYR A 202 10.32 -7.03 -1.87
CA TYR A 202 10.39 -6.61 -3.27
C TYR A 202 10.70 -7.80 -4.18
N ARG A 203 10.41 -7.65 -5.47
CA ARG A 203 10.66 -8.70 -6.46
C ARG A 203 12.11 -9.20 -6.44
N PHE A 204 13.08 -8.29 -6.26
CA PHE A 204 14.50 -8.62 -6.25
C PHE A 204 14.93 -9.47 -5.03
N GLU A 205 14.21 -9.41 -3.91
CA GLU A 205 14.51 -10.17 -2.68
C GLU A 205 13.91 -11.58 -2.68
N ARG A 206 13.02 -11.91 -3.64
CA ARG A 206 12.29 -13.20 -3.65
C ARG A 206 13.22 -14.40 -3.70
N GLN A 207 14.29 -14.32 -4.49
CA GLN A 207 15.26 -15.42 -4.56
C GLN A 207 16.04 -15.57 -3.25
N GLN A 208 16.45 -14.46 -2.63
CA GLN A 208 17.10 -14.46 -1.30
C GLN A 208 16.18 -15.10 -0.24
N TYR A 209 14.87 -14.82 -0.29
CA TYR A 209 13.88 -15.44 0.59
C TYR A 209 13.82 -16.97 0.39
N VAL A 210 13.78 -17.46 -0.84
CA VAL A 210 13.81 -18.91 -1.12
C VAL A 210 15.08 -19.55 -0.56
N ASP A 211 16.24 -18.92 -0.78
CA ASP A 211 17.53 -19.45 -0.35
C ASP A 211 17.67 -19.45 1.18
N ILE A 212 17.23 -18.38 1.85
CA ILE A 212 17.36 -18.26 3.30
C ILE A 212 16.40 -19.21 4.03
N ARG A 213 15.19 -19.43 3.49
CA ARG A 213 14.22 -20.41 4.03
C ARG A 213 14.73 -21.84 3.92
N LYS A 214 15.44 -22.17 2.84
CA LYS A 214 16.11 -23.48 2.70
C LYS A 214 17.24 -23.66 3.72
N LYS A 215 18.05 -22.62 3.94
CA LYS A 215 19.18 -22.65 4.89
C LYS A 215 18.74 -22.67 6.36
N ASN A 216 17.65 -21.98 6.69
CA ASN A 216 17.14 -21.81 8.06
C ASN A 216 15.81 -22.53 8.23
N ASN A 217 15.75 -23.80 7.83
CA ASN A 217 14.51 -24.57 7.96
C ASN A 217 14.09 -24.65 9.43
N GLY A 218 12.83 -24.34 9.71
CA GLY A 218 12.26 -24.34 11.07
C GLY A 218 12.37 -23.02 11.85
N LYS A 219 13.07 -22.00 11.33
CA LYS A 219 13.03 -20.65 11.92
C LYS A 219 11.87 -19.83 11.39
N GLU A 220 11.36 -18.94 12.23
CA GLU A 220 10.37 -17.95 11.84
C GLU A 220 11.04 -16.76 11.15
N ASP A 221 10.26 -16.05 10.33
CA ASP A 221 10.78 -14.94 9.53
C ASP A 221 11.25 -13.78 10.42
N SER A 222 10.59 -13.56 11.56
CA SER A 222 10.98 -12.61 12.60
C SER A 222 12.32 -12.92 13.27
N GLU A 223 12.81 -14.16 13.19
CA GLU A 223 14.13 -14.55 13.71
C GLU A 223 15.25 -14.36 12.69
N ILE A 224 14.91 -14.13 11.41
CA ILE A 224 15.86 -14.03 10.29
C ILE A 224 16.00 -12.58 9.82
N TYR A 225 14.89 -11.84 9.76
CA TYR A 225 14.83 -10.50 9.18
C TYR A 225 14.96 -9.40 10.26
N GLY A 226 15.25 -8.18 9.83
CA GLY A 226 15.63 -7.05 10.70
C GLY A 226 14.63 -5.88 10.69
N GLY A 227 15.14 -4.73 11.13
CA GLY A 227 14.35 -3.50 11.28
C GLY A 227 13.86 -2.91 9.95
N GLU A 228 14.55 -3.18 8.85
CA GLU A 228 14.24 -2.70 7.50
C GLU A 228 12.88 -3.25 7.04
N HIS A 229 12.73 -4.58 7.07
CA HIS A 229 11.48 -5.26 6.72
C HIS A 229 10.37 -4.98 7.73
N LEU A 230 10.71 -4.86 9.01
CA LEU A 230 9.75 -4.46 10.04
C LEU A 230 9.19 -3.07 9.77
N LEU A 231 10.02 -2.13 9.31
CA LEU A 231 9.56 -0.78 8.96
C LEU A 231 8.60 -0.80 7.76
N ARG A 232 8.81 -1.70 6.79
CA ARG A 232 7.84 -1.89 5.68
C ARG A 232 6.48 -2.37 6.18
N LEU A 233 6.45 -3.19 7.24
CA LEU A 233 5.19 -3.61 7.86
C LEU A 233 4.39 -2.41 8.40
N PHE A 234 5.07 -1.39 8.96
CA PHE A 234 4.44 -0.14 9.40
C PHE A 234 3.69 0.62 8.31
N VAL A 235 4.12 0.48 7.05
CA VAL A 235 3.43 1.06 5.89
C VAL A 235 2.15 0.31 5.55
N GLN A 236 2.09 -1.00 5.85
CA GLN A 236 0.96 -1.88 5.52
C GLN A 236 -0.16 -1.85 6.58
N PHE A 237 0.13 -1.55 7.85
CA PHE A 237 -0.87 -1.54 8.93
C PHE A 237 -2.17 -0.78 8.63
N PRO A 238 -2.17 0.41 8.02
CA PRO A 238 -3.42 1.11 7.67
C PRO A 238 -4.38 0.28 6.82
N MET A 239 -3.86 -0.47 5.84
CA MET A 239 -4.68 -1.37 5.04
C MET A 239 -5.22 -2.50 5.90
N LEU A 240 -4.44 -3.01 6.84
CA LEU A 240 -4.77 -4.20 7.62
C LEU A 240 -5.81 -3.94 8.69
N ILE A 241 -5.69 -2.82 9.41
CA ILE A 241 -6.66 -2.45 10.44
C ILE A 241 -8.02 -2.09 9.80
N ALA A 242 -8.02 -1.63 8.54
CA ALA A 242 -9.26 -1.47 7.79
C ALA A 242 -10.01 -2.80 7.57
N HIS A 243 -9.37 -3.96 7.67
CA HIS A 243 -10.04 -5.26 7.50
C HIS A 243 -10.45 -5.92 8.81
N THR A 244 -10.09 -5.36 9.97
CA THR A 244 -10.41 -5.92 11.29
C THR A 244 -11.74 -5.41 11.86
N GLN A 245 -12.49 -6.28 12.54
CA GLN A 245 -13.66 -5.90 13.34
C GLN A 245 -13.19 -5.54 14.77
N MET A 246 -12.64 -4.35 14.94
CA MET A 246 -12.26 -3.81 16.25
C MET A 246 -13.11 -2.57 16.56
N ASP A 247 -13.43 -2.35 17.83
CA ASP A 247 -14.06 -1.12 18.27
C ASP A 247 -13.08 0.07 18.18
N GLN A 248 -13.62 1.30 18.27
CA GLN A 248 -12.83 2.51 18.06
C GLN A 248 -11.77 2.73 19.14
N ASP A 249 -12.01 2.30 20.38
CA ASP A 249 -11.08 2.47 21.49
C ASP A 249 -9.90 1.50 21.35
N SER A 250 -10.17 0.23 20.99
CA SER A 250 -9.14 -0.75 20.65
C SER A 250 -8.28 -0.32 19.47
N ILE A 251 -8.90 0.25 18.42
CA ILE A 251 -8.19 0.83 17.27
C ILE A 251 -7.25 1.96 17.71
N ASN A 252 -7.73 2.86 18.57
CA ASN A 252 -6.94 3.98 19.06
C ASN A 252 -5.77 3.49 19.91
N ALA A 253 -5.99 2.53 20.81
CA ALA A 253 -4.95 1.93 21.62
C ALA A 253 -3.86 1.22 20.77
N LEU A 254 -4.27 0.46 19.74
CA LEU A 254 -3.35 -0.14 18.78
C LEU A 254 -2.52 0.94 18.07
N ARG A 255 -3.19 1.97 17.54
CA ARG A 255 -2.55 3.08 16.82
C ARG A 255 -1.52 3.80 17.70
N GLU A 256 -1.86 4.08 18.96
CA GLU A 256 -0.94 4.73 19.89
C GLU A 256 0.31 3.89 20.13
N ASN A 257 0.17 2.58 20.31
CA ASN A 257 1.31 1.67 20.48
C ASN A 257 2.18 1.58 19.23
N LEU A 258 1.57 1.53 18.03
CA LEU A 258 2.31 1.53 16.76
C LEU A 258 3.09 2.85 16.56
N VAL A 259 2.47 3.99 16.85
CA VAL A 259 3.12 5.31 16.74
C VAL A 259 4.23 5.46 17.78
N ASP A 260 4.03 4.99 19.00
CA ASP A 260 5.04 5.00 20.05
C ASP A 260 6.26 4.14 19.68
N MET A 261 6.03 2.97 19.05
CA MET A 261 7.10 2.12 18.54
C MET A 261 7.86 2.78 17.40
N LEU A 262 7.18 3.41 16.44
CA LEU A 262 7.82 4.16 15.36
C LEU A 262 8.69 5.32 15.89
N LYS A 263 8.23 6.03 16.93
CA LYS A 263 9.03 7.08 17.57
C LYS A 263 10.27 6.51 18.26
N TRP A 264 10.17 5.33 18.87
CA TRP A 264 11.33 4.66 19.46
C TRP A 264 12.29 4.18 18.38
N MET A 265 11.81 3.57 17.29
CA MET A 265 12.64 3.16 16.16
C MET A 265 13.36 4.36 15.53
N GLN A 266 12.68 5.50 15.40
CA GLN A 266 13.29 6.75 14.93
C GLN A 266 14.48 7.18 15.80
N LYS A 267 14.35 7.09 17.12
CA LYS A 267 15.43 7.48 18.05
C LYS A 267 16.63 6.54 17.97
N ASN A 268 16.40 5.25 17.73
CA ASN A 268 17.42 4.21 17.70
C ASN A 268 17.76 3.75 16.27
N HIS A 269 17.40 4.52 15.24
CA HIS A 269 17.47 4.08 13.84
C HIS A 269 18.87 3.61 13.41
N LYS A 270 19.93 4.20 13.97
CA LYS A 270 21.32 3.82 13.66
C LYS A 270 21.69 2.41 14.10
N ASP A 271 21.09 1.94 15.19
CA ASP A 271 21.36 0.61 15.74
C ASP A 271 20.41 -0.45 15.15
N LEU A 272 19.24 -0.02 14.68
CA LEU A 272 18.19 -0.90 14.18
C LEU A 272 18.20 -1.08 12.66
N LEU A 273 18.68 -0.09 11.90
CA LEU A 273 18.59 -0.01 10.45
C LEU A 273 20.00 0.14 9.85
N LEU A 274 20.28 -0.62 8.81
CA LEU A 274 21.54 -0.52 8.07
C LEU A 274 21.61 0.78 7.26
N SER A 275 22.80 1.37 7.23
CA SER A 275 23.11 2.50 6.33
C SER A 275 23.42 2.06 4.91
N GLU A 276 23.97 0.85 4.74
CA GLU A 276 24.43 0.30 3.47
C GLU A 276 24.05 -1.18 3.34
N TYR A 277 23.67 -1.58 2.13
CA TYR A 277 23.27 -2.96 1.78
C TYR A 277 24.37 -3.64 0.95
N GLU A 278 24.33 -4.97 0.91
CA GLU A 278 25.32 -5.74 0.15
C GLU A 278 24.94 -5.83 -1.32
N ASN A 279 25.91 -5.65 -2.22
CA ASN A 279 25.67 -5.87 -3.64
C ASN A 279 25.36 -7.35 -3.90
N ALA A 280 24.28 -7.62 -4.62
CA ALA A 280 23.97 -8.99 -5.02
C ALA A 280 25.03 -9.55 -5.96
N SER A 281 25.43 -10.81 -5.75
CA SER A 281 26.43 -11.47 -6.58
C SER A 281 25.98 -11.57 -8.04
N PRO A 282 26.92 -11.62 -9.02
CA PRO A 282 26.56 -11.81 -10.42
C PRO A 282 25.71 -13.06 -10.67
N ALA A 283 25.99 -14.15 -9.93
CA ALA A 283 25.19 -15.37 -9.97
C ALA A 283 23.75 -15.13 -9.50
N TYR A 284 23.56 -14.41 -8.39
CA TYR A 284 22.24 -14.05 -7.91
C TYR A 284 21.47 -13.21 -8.94
N GLN A 285 22.11 -12.20 -9.51
CA GLN A 285 21.50 -11.34 -10.53
C GLN A 285 21.08 -12.11 -11.78
N SER A 286 21.85 -13.12 -12.20
CA SER A 286 21.48 -13.97 -13.35
C SER A 286 20.21 -14.78 -13.08
N ILE A 287 20.04 -15.31 -11.86
CA ILE A 287 18.88 -16.11 -11.45
C ILE A 287 17.62 -15.24 -11.36
N VAL A 288 17.73 -13.99 -10.91
CA VAL A 288 16.56 -13.11 -10.80
C VAL A 288 16.12 -12.53 -12.15
N LYS A 289 17.03 -12.46 -13.13
CA LYS A 289 16.74 -11.96 -14.48
C LYS A 289 16.20 -13.04 -15.43
N SER A 290 16.48 -14.32 -15.16
CA SER A 290 15.91 -15.47 -15.88
C SER A 290 14.45 -15.71 -15.52
#